data_AF-A0AAW4RY67-F1
#
_entry.id   AF-A0AAW4RY67-F1
#
_cell.length_a   1.000
_cell.length_b   1.000
_cell.length_c   1.000
_cell.angle_alpha   90.00
_cell.angle_beta   90.00
_cell.angle_gamma   90.00
#
_symmetry.space_group_name_H-M   'P 1'
#
loop_
_entity.id
_entity.type
_entity.pdbx_description
1 polymer ?
#
loop_
_entity_poly.entity_id
_entity_poly.type
_entity_poly.pdbx_seq_one_letter_code
_entity_poly.pdbx_strand_id
1 'polypeptide(L)'
;MRRFLDWFFKSRETGAITIAQWPNLILWIVIVAGLLLWIWPSAGRASVALTIVLKGGLMIWGADEIIRGVNPWRRCLGAAVVVYELITLVP
;
A
#
# COMPACT_ATOMS: atom_id res chain seq x y z
N MET A 1 -17.86 21.07 7.79
CA MET A 1 -16.53 20.45 7.97
C MET A 1 -16.55 19.15 8.76
N ARG A 2 -17.03 19.10 10.02
CA ARG A 2 -17.01 17.86 10.83
C ARG A 2 -17.61 16.64 10.13
N ARG A 3 -18.82 16.75 9.56
CA ARG A 3 -19.47 15.67 8.79
C ARG A 3 -18.63 15.11 7.63
N PHE A 4 -17.88 15.98 6.94
CA PHE A 4 -17.02 15.56 5.82
C PHE A 4 -15.78 14.81 6.34
N LEU A 5 -15.13 15.34 7.38
CA LEU A 5 -13.99 14.68 8.02
C LEU A 5 -14.38 13.32 8.60
N ASP A 6 -15.54 13.24 9.24
CA ASP A 6 -16.08 11.98 9.75
C ASP A 6 -16.35 11.02 8.60
N TRP A 7 -17.00 11.45 7.52
CA TRP A 7 -17.22 10.59 6.36
C TRP A 7 -15.91 10.09 5.72
N PHE A 8 -14.87 10.92 5.71
CA PHE A 8 -13.61 10.63 5.04
C PHE A 8 -12.66 9.75 5.87
N PHE A 9 -12.61 9.93 7.19
CA PHE A 9 -11.67 9.23 8.06
C PHE A 9 -12.29 8.19 9.00
N LYS A 10 -13.60 8.24 9.27
CA LYS A 10 -14.24 7.28 10.16
C LYS A 10 -14.35 5.91 9.49
N SER A 11 -13.84 4.87 10.16
CA SER A 11 -14.01 3.48 9.74
C SER A 11 -15.48 3.10 9.73
N ARG A 12 -15.90 2.42 8.67
CA ARG A 12 -17.26 1.87 8.52
C ARG A 12 -17.50 0.61 9.35
N GLU A 13 -16.44 0.00 9.86
CA GLU A 13 -16.52 -1.22 10.67
C GLU A 13 -16.59 -0.91 12.16
N THR A 14 -15.74 0.00 12.64
CA THR A 14 -15.61 0.29 14.08
C THR A 14 -16.22 1.62 14.50
N GLY A 15 -16.47 2.52 13.55
CA GLY A 15 -16.90 3.88 13.85
C GLY A 15 -15.81 4.77 14.48
N ALA A 16 -14.56 4.31 14.59
CA ALA A 16 -13.44 5.14 15.03
C ALA A 16 -12.80 5.90 13.86
N ILE A 17 -12.11 7.01 14.13
CA ILE A 17 -11.28 7.68 13.13
C ILE A 17 -10.07 6.77 12.82
N THR A 18 -9.84 6.45 11.55
CA THR A 18 -8.79 5.54 11.10
C THR A 18 -7.98 6.17 9.97
N ILE A 19 -6.80 6.69 10.31
CA ILE A 19 -5.87 7.28 9.34
C ILE A 19 -4.86 6.23 8.88
N ALA A 20 -4.36 5.43 9.82
CA ALA A 20 -3.43 4.33 9.58
C ALA A 20 -3.94 3.06 10.25
N GLN A 21 -3.53 1.93 9.72
CA GLN A 21 -3.81 0.60 10.25
C GLN A 21 -2.50 -0.18 10.33
N TRP A 22 -2.47 -1.19 11.19
CA TRP A 22 -1.37 -2.14 11.19
C TRP A 22 -1.21 -2.82 9.83
N PRO A 23 0.03 -3.12 9.40
CA PRO A 23 0.27 -3.79 8.13
C PRO A 23 -0.40 -5.16 8.12
N ASN A 24 -1.09 -5.47 7.03
CA ASN A 24 -1.54 -6.83 6.74
C ASN A 24 -0.37 -7.65 6.18
N LEU A 25 -0.61 -8.95 5.93
CA LEU A 25 0.43 -9.86 5.43
C LEU A 25 1.10 -9.36 4.15
N ILE A 26 0.34 -8.81 3.20
CA ILE A 26 0.88 -8.32 1.93
C ILE A 26 1.82 -7.13 2.16
N LEU A 27 1.43 -6.16 2.99
CA LEU A 27 2.32 -5.07 3.36
C LEU A 27 3.58 -5.56 4.09
N TRP A 28 3.48 -6.56 4.96
CA TRP A 28 4.67 -7.14 5.60
C TRP A 28 5.63 -7.76 4.59
N ILE A 29 5.12 -8.47 3.58
CA ILE A 29 5.94 -9.02 2.49
C ILE A 29 6.64 -7.89 1.73
N VAL A 30 5.92 -6.82 1.39
CA VAL A 30 6.46 -5.64 0.71
C VAL A 30 7.55 -4.97 1.55
N ILE A 31 7.30 -4.77 2.85
CA ILE A 31 8.25 -4.17 3.79
C ILE A 31 9.53 -5.00 3.85
N VAL A 32 9.41 -6.32 4.02
CA VAL A 32 10.58 -7.22 4.06
C VAL A 32 11.34 -7.20 2.73
N ALA A 33 10.65 -7.26 1.60
CA ALA A 33 11.29 -7.18 0.28
C ALA A 33 12.04 -5.85 0.08
N GLY A 34 11.44 -4.73 0.51
CA GLY A 34 12.05 -3.41 0.46
C GLY A 34 13.27 -3.28 1.37
N LEU A 35 13.18 -3.81 2.58
CA LEU A 35 14.32 -3.86 3.50
C LEU A 35 15.48 -4.69 2.94
N LEU A 36 15.18 -5.85 2.33
CA LEU A 36 16.20 -6.68 1.68
C LEU A 36 16.87 -5.96 0.51
N LEU A 37 16.10 -5.27 -0.35
CA LEU A 37 16.65 -4.44 -1.43
C LEU A 37 17.51 -3.29 -0.89
N TRP A 38 17.13 -2.71 0.24
CA TRP A 38 17.85 -1.58 0.83
C TRP A 38 19.19 -2.00 1.43
N ILE A 39 19.24 -3.13 2.15
CA ILE A 39 20.49 -3.62 2.77
C ILE A 39 21.36 -4.42 1.80
N TRP A 40 20.78 -4.96 0.71
CA TRP A 40 21.48 -5.79 -0.27
C TRP A 40 21.18 -5.37 -1.73
N PRO A 41 21.60 -4.15 -2.14
CA PRO A 41 21.27 -3.61 -3.46
C PRO A 41 21.95 -4.36 -4.63
N SER A 42 23.07 -5.04 -4.39
CA SER A 42 23.89 -5.72 -5.41
C SER A 42 23.60 -7.22 -5.56
N ALA A 43 22.41 -7.69 -5.16
CA ALA A 43 22.04 -9.12 -5.17
C ALA A 43 21.77 -9.73 -6.57
N GLY A 44 22.05 -9.01 -7.66
CA GLY A 44 21.91 -9.50 -9.04
C GLY A 44 20.50 -9.96 -9.39
N ARG A 45 20.31 -11.24 -9.75
CA ARG A 45 18.97 -11.78 -10.09
C ARG A 45 17.98 -11.71 -8.93
N ALA A 46 18.46 -11.77 -7.69
CA ALA A 46 17.59 -11.69 -6.51
C ALA A 46 16.99 -10.28 -6.36
N SER A 47 17.70 -9.22 -6.72
CA SER A 47 17.15 -7.86 -6.65
C SER A 47 16.02 -7.67 -7.66
N VAL A 48 16.10 -8.29 -8.84
CA VAL A 48 15.00 -8.30 -9.82
C VAL A 48 13.76 -8.99 -9.23
N ALA A 49 13.92 -10.18 -8.66
CA ALA A 49 12.82 -10.91 -8.05
C ALA A 49 12.18 -10.13 -6.88
N LEU A 50 13.01 -9.55 -5.99
CA LEU A 50 12.54 -8.72 -4.88
C LEU A 50 11.81 -7.46 -5.37
N THR A 51 12.27 -6.85 -6.46
CA THR A 51 11.60 -5.68 -7.06
C THR A 51 10.23 -6.05 -7.60
N ILE A 52 10.10 -7.20 -8.27
CA ILE A 52 8.80 -7.71 -8.74
C ILE A 52 7.87 -7.97 -7.56
N VAL A 53 8.37 -8.59 -6.48
CA VAL A 53 7.58 -8.83 -5.25
C VAL A 53 7.15 -7.53 -4.59
N LEU A 54 8.04 -6.54 -4.48
CA LEU A 54 7.75 -5.24 -3.90
C LEU A 54 6.69 -4.50 -4.70
N LYS A 55 6.90 -4.30 -6.01
CA LYS A 55 5.98 -3.55 -6.88
C LYS A 55 4.66 -4.29 -7.06
N GLY A 56 4.71 -5.58 -7.34
CA GLY A 56 3.52 -6.42 -7.46
C GLY A 56 2.71 -6.48 -6.17
N GLY A 57 3.39 -6.59 -5.01
CA GLY A 57 2.75 -6.55 -3.70
C GLY A 57 2.08 -5.22 -3.41
N LEU A 58 2.72 -4.09 -3.74
CA LEU A 58 2.11 -2.75 -3.62
C LEU A 58 0.90 -2.58 -4.54
N MET A 59 0.96 -3.09 -5.77
CA MET A 59 -0.16 -3.08 -6.71
C MET A 59 -1.35 -3.88 -6.18
N ILE A 60 -1.12 -5.10 -5.70
CA ILE A 60 -2.18 -5.96 -5.12
C ILE A 60 -2.77 -5.30 -3.88
N TRP A 61 -1.92 -4.80 -2.97
CA TRP A 61 -2.36 -4.13 -1.75
C TRP A 61 -3.17 -2.87 -2.06
N GLY A 62 -2.68 -2.03 -2.97
CA GLY A 62 -3.37 -0.80 -3.36
C GLY A 62 -4.73 -1.07 -4.01
N ALA A 63 -4.82 -2.08 -4.87
CA ALA A 63 -6.08 -2.52 -5.46
C ALA A 63 -7.07 -3.05 -4.41
N ASP A 64 -6.59 -3.83 -3.43
CA ASP A 64 -7.41 -4.29 -2.32
C ASP A 64 -7.95 -3.12 -1.49
N GLU A 65 -7.11 -2.12 -1.17
CA GLU A 65 -7.55 -0.92 -0.46
C GLU A 65 -8.56 -0.08 -1.26
N ILE A 66 -8.45 0.01 -2.59
CA ILE A 66 -9.46 0.71 -3.41
C ILE A 66 -10.83 0.04 -3.26
N ILE A 67 -10.87 -1.29 -3.33
CA ILE A 67 -12.12 -2.06 -3.35
C ILE A 67 -12.70 -2.20 -1.93
N ARG A 68 -11.85 -2.58 -0.97
CA ARG A 68 -12.23 -3.02 0.38
C ARG A 68 -11.81 -2.07 1.49
N GLY A 69 -11.16 -0.94 1.18
CA GLY A 69 -10.72 0.02 2.19
C GLY A 69 -11.86 0.53 3.08
N VAL A 70 -11.59 0.60 4.38
CA VAL A 70 -12.59 0.84 5.45
C VAL A 70 -13.20 2.24 5.44
N ASN A 71 -12.53 3.22 4.82
CA ASN A 71 -12.97 4.61 4.67
C ASN A 71 -12.46 5.20 3.32
N PRO A 72 -13.01 6.34 2.84
CA PRO A 72 -12.56 6.97 1.60
C PRO A 72 -11.07 7.33 1.60
N TRP A 73 -10.53 7.77 2.74
CA TRP A 73 -9.11 8.06 2.89
C TRP A 73 -8.22 6.87 2.51
N ARG A 74 -8.52 5.68 3.04
CA ARG A 74 -7.81 4.44 2.76
C ARG A 74 -7.90 4.04 1.28
N ARG A 75 -9.07 4.21 0.66
CA ARG A 75 -9.26 3.97 -0.77
C ARG A 75 -8.42 4.92 -1.63
N CYS A 76 -8.36 6.20 -1.26
CA CYS A 76 -7.51 7.19 -1.93
C CYS A 76 -6.02 6.85 -1.78
N LEU A 77 -5.60 6.37 -0.60
CA LEU A 77 -4.23 5.91 -0.39
C LEU A 77 -3.89 4.72 -1.29
N GLY A 78 -4.76 3.72 -1.36
CA GLY A 78 -4.60 2.58 -2.27
C GLY A 78 -4.49 3.03 -3.73
N ALA A 79 -5.35 3.95 -4.16
CA ALA A 79 -5.31 4.52 -5.51
C ALA A 79 -4.01 5.29 -5.79
N ALA A 80 -3.55 6.11 -4.85
CA ALA A 80 -2.31 6.86 -4.98
C ALA A 80 -1.10 5.91 -5.14
N VAL A 81 -1.05 4.83 -4.36
CA VAL A 81 0.01 3.81 -4.47
C VAL A 81 -0.05 3.11 -5.82
N VAL A 82 -1.22 2.66 -6.28
CA VAL A 82 -1.36 2.04 -7.61
C VAL A 82 -0.94 2.99 -8.72
N VAL A 83 -1.37 4.25 -8.69
CA VAL A 83 -0.99 5.25 -9.69
C VAL A 83 0.52 5.48 -9.67
N TYR A 84 1.13 5.60 -8.49
CA TYR A 84 2.57 5.76 -8.35
C TYR A 84 3.35 4.56 -8.93
N GLU A 85 2.92 3.34 -8.63
CA GLU A 85 3.54 2.13 -9.18
C GLU A 85 3.38 2.04 -10.70
N LEU A 86 2.25 2.49 -11.26
CA LEU A 86 2.04 2.57 -12.71
C LEU A 86 2.96 3.60 -13.38
N ILE A 87 3.13 4.79 -12.77
CA ILE A 87 4.02 5.84 -13.30
C ILE A 87 5.48 5.38 -13.24
N THR A 88 5.85 4.62 -12.21
CA THR A 88 7.22 4.12 -12.02
C THR A 88 7.44 2.73 -12.61
N LEU A 89 6.45 2.15 -13.31
CA LEU A 89 6.51 0.79 -13.85
C LEU A 89 7.57 0.63 -14.95
N VAL A 90 7.96 1.74 -15.58
CA VAL A 90 8.96 1.80 -16.65
C VAL A 90 10.17 2.62 -16.15
N PRO A 91 11.41 2.17 -16.38
CA PRO A 91 12.62 2.88 -15.98
C PRO A 91 12.81 4.22 -16.70
#